data_AF-A0ABD5TFZ0-F1
#
_entry.id   AF-A0ABD5TFZ0-F1
#
_cell.length_a   1.000
_cell.length_b   1.000
_cell.length_c   1.000
_cell.angle_alpha   90.00
_cell.angle_beta   90.00
_cell.angle_gamma   90.00
#
_symmetry.space_group_name_H-M   'P 1'
#
loop_
_entity.id
_entity.type
_entity.pdbx_description
1 polymer ?
#
loop_
_entity_poly.entity_id
_entity_poly.type
_entity_poly.pdbx_seq_one_letter_code
_entity_poly.pdbx_strand_id
1 'polypeptide(L)'
;MTTSDAPDEPTRTAALRAGLALYGAGEFHAAHDPWESVWLDLKDGGDDAPESDARDEALFHGLIQFTAAQYHARDRNWSGVDGLAKSAREHFSAVPDDYRGVDVAAVRRALDRLSADPERVERFPAPTVRHGGTASPPSRCRLMPRGVRRRRSQRSTTSTPTRSRTRRGSRARRRPSGAPGSPRCCSTSCAWTRRKNDGWCTTDCRG
;
A
#
# COMPACT_ATOMS: atom_id res chain seq x y z
N MET A 1 -30.66 -6.54 18.44
CA MET A 1 -30.06 -6.88 17.14
C MET A 1 -28.73 -6.18 17.09
N THR A 2 -27.66 -6.88 17.43
CA THR A 2 -26.30 -6.34 17.39
C THR A 2 -25.86 -6.39 15.94
N THR A 3 -26.10 -5.31 15.20
CA THR A 3 -25.46 -5.13 13.90
C THR A 3 -23.97 -5.08 14.19
N SER A 4 -23.21 -6.03 13.62
CA SER A 4 -21.76 -6.09 13.75
C SER A 4 -21.17 -4.72 13.41
N ASP A 5 -20.29 -4.21 14.28
CA ASP A 5 -19.57 -2.94 14.10
C ASP A 5 -18.45 -3.06 13.04
N ALA A 6 -18.29 -4.25 12.45
CA ALA A 6 -17.32 -4.49 11.40
C ALA A 6 -17.68 -3.70 10.11
N PRO A 7 -16.68 -3.17 9.39
CA PRO A 7 -16.89 -2.36 8.21
C PRO A 7 -17.61 -3.16 7.13
N ASP A 8 -18.52 -2.51 6.39
CA ASP A 8 -19.26 -3.17 5.32
C ASP A 8 -18.38 -3.49 4.09
N GLU A 9 -18.89 -4.34 3.21
CA GLU A 9 -18.17 -4.80 2.01
C GLU A 9 -17.70 -3.65 1.10
N PRO A 10 -18.52 -2.62 0.78
CA PRO A 10 -18.08 -1.46 0.02
C PRO A 10 -16.90 -0.72 0.66
N THR A 11 -16.91 -0.54 1.98
CA THR A 11 -15.83 0.13 2.72
C THR A 11 -14.53 -0.66 2.61
N ARG A 12 -14.58 -1.98 2.85
CA ARG A 12 -13.41 -2.87 2.70
C ARG A 12 -12.85 -2.82 1.27
N THR A 13 -13.72 -2.88 0.27
CA THR A 13 -13.32 -2.82 -1.14
C THR A 13 -12.68 -1.47 -1.51
N ALA A 14 -13.25 -0.36 -1.03
CA ALA A 14 -12.72 0.98 -1.29
C ALA A 14 -11.34 1.17 -0.65
N ALA A 15 -11.18 0.76 0.61
CA ALA A 15 -9.91 0.76 1.33
C ALA A 15 -8.83 -0.06 0.61
N LEU A 16 -9.16 -1.30 0.24
CA LEU A 16 -8.25 -2.19 -0.47
C LEU A 16 -7.74 -1.54 -1.76
N ARG A 17 -8.65 -1.02 -2.60
CA ARG A 17 -8.31 -0.36 -3.87
C ARG A 17 -7.48 0.90 -3.66
N ALA A 18 -7.81 1.72 -2.67
CA ALA A 18 -7.09 2.97 -2.39
C ALA A 18 -5.64 2.70 -1.97
N GLY A 19 -5.41 1.79 -1.02
CA GLY A 19 -4.05 1.46 -0.58
C GLY A 19 -3.23 0.80 -1.69
N LEU A 20 -3.84 -0.06 -2.51
CA LEU A 20 -3.15 -0.67 -3.66
C LEU A 20 -2.81 0.36 -4.75
N ALA A 21 -3.65 1.37 -4.96
CA ALA A 21 -3.34 2.47 -5.88
C ALA A 21 -2.15 3.31 -5.40
N LEU A 22 -2.11 3.64 -4.10
CA LEU A 22 -0.97 4.35 -3.48
C LEU A 22 0.31 3.51 -3.57
N TYR A 23 0.23 2.22 -3.26
CA TYR A 23 1.34 1.29 -3.41
C TYR A 23 1.87 1.25 -4.85
N GLY A 24 0.97 1.15 -5.83
CA GLY A 24 1.31 1.16 -7.25
C GLY A 24 1.97 2.47 -7.71
N ALA A 25 1.67 3.60 -7.04
CA ALA A 25 2.31 4.89 -7.27
C ALA A 25 3.67 5.04 -6.57
N GLY A 26 4.10 4.05 -5.78
CA GLY A 26 5.35 4.11 -5.01
C GLY A 26 5.22 4.80 -3.64
N GLU A 27 4.01 5.17 -3.24
CA GLU A 27 3.72 5.81 -1.95
C GLU A 27 3.58 4.75 -0.85
N PHE A 28 4.65 3.98 -0.60
CA PHE A 28 4.62 2.82 0.31
C PHE A 28 4.21 3.19 1.74
N HIS A 29 4.66 4.34 2.22
CA HIS A 29 4.29 4.84 3.53
C HIS A 29 2.82 5.28 3.56
N ALA A 30 2.28 5.93 2.53
CA ALA A 30 0.86 6.33 2.53
C ALA A 30 -0.09 5.15 2.26
N ALA A 31 0.40 4.08 1.61
CA ALA A 31 -0.43 2.95 1.19
C ALA A 31 -1.12 2.21 2.35
N HIS A 32 -0.56 2.28 3.57
CA HIS A 32 -1.18 1.66 4.74
C HIS A 32 -2.40 2.45 5.26
N ASP A 33 -2.48 3.78 5.04
CA ASP A 33 -3.48 4.64 5.69
C ASP A 33 -4.92 4.19 5.37
N PRO A 34 -5.28 3.85 4.10
CA PRO A 34 -6.62 3.37 3.79
C PRO A 34 -6.97 2.03 4.44
N TRP A 35 -5.98 1.20 4.75
CA TRP A 35 -6.18 -0.13 5.32
C TRP A 35 -6.26 -0.11 6.85
N GLU A 36 -5.59 0.85 7.50
CA GLU A 36 -5.43 0.88 8.96
C GLU A 36 -6.77 0.89 9.69
N SER A 37 -7.73 1.74 9.28
CA SER A 37 -9.04 1.81 9.95
C SER A 37 -9.81 0.50 9.82
N VAL A 38 -9.87 -0.07 8.61
CA VAL A 38 -10.57 -1.32 8.34
C VAL A 38 -9.96 -2.48 9.12
N TRP A 39 -8.63 -2.54 9.18
CA TRP A 39 -7.91 -3.53 9.98
C TRP A 39 -8.24 -3.42 11.48
N LEU A 40 -8.22 -2.20 12.04
CA LEU A 40 -8.51 -2.00 13.46
C LEU A 40 -9.94 -2.44 13.81
N ASP A 41 -10.92 -2.06 12.99
CA ASP A 41 -12.32 -2.43 13.21
C ASP A 41 -12.52 -3.95 13.15
N LEU A 42 -11.83 -4.65 12.24
CA LEU A 42 -11.88 -6.11 12.14
C LEU A 42 -11.17 -6.80 13.32
N LYS A 43 -10.01 -6.27 13.73
CA LYS A 43 -9.24 -6.78 14.88
C LYS A 43 -10.05 -6.69 16.18
N ASP A 44 -10.88 -5.65 16.32
CA ASP A 44 -11.73 -5.45 17.51
C ASP A 44 -12.94 -6.41 17.56
N GLY A 45 -13.22 -7.15 16.47
CA GLY A 45 -14.25 -8.19 16.44
C GLY A 45 -13.98 -9.42 17.32
N GLY A 46 -12.72 -9.63 17.73
CA GLY A 46 -12.33 -10.69 18.67
C GLY A 46 -12.52 -12.12 18.15
N ASP A 47 -12.48 -13.10 19.06
CA ASP A 47 -12.48 -14.53 18.74
C ASP A 47 -13.81 -15.05 18.15
N ASP A 48 -14.91 -14.32 18.34
CA ASP A 48 -16.25 -14.66 17.83
C ASP A 48 -16.51 -14.12 16.41
N ALA A 49 -15.52 -13.45 15.79
CA ALA A 49 -15.67 -12.86 14.47
C ALA A 49 -15.92 -13.93 13.39
N PRO A 50 -16.74 -13.64 12.37
CA PRO A 50 -16.89 -14.50 11.22
C PRO A 50 -15.51 -14.84 10.61
N GLU A 51 -15.33 -16.07 10.14
CA GLU A 51 -14.06 -16.51 9.55
C GLU A 51 -13.63 -15.65 8.35
N SER A 52 -14.58 -15.03 7.63
CA SER A 52 -14.31 -14.05 6.58
C SER A 52 -13.67 -12.77 7.11
N ASP A 53 -14.09 -12.32 8.29
CA ASP A 53 -13.59 -11.08 8.92
C ASP A 53 -12.19 -11.31 9.47
N ALA A 54 -11.92 -12.49 10.06
CA ALA A 54 -10.57 -12.89 10.45
C ALA A 54 -9.61 -12.98 9.25
N ARG A 55 -10.06 -13.49 8.10
CA ARG A 55 -9.27 -13.51 6.87
C ARG A 55 -9.04 -12.11 6.29
N ASP A 56 -10.02 -11.21 6.39
CA ASP A 56 -9.87 -9.82 5.98
C ASP A 56 -8.89 -9.06 6.88
N GLU A 57 -8.96 -9.26 8.20
CA GLU A 57 -7.99 -8.71 9.17
C GLU A 57 -6.58 -9.14 8.76
N ALA A 58 -6.38 -10.44 8.57
CA ALA A 58 -5.10 -11.01 8.16
C ALA A 58 -4.61 -10.46 6.81
N LEU A 59 -5.51 -10.24 5.84
CA LEU A 59 -5.18 -9.62 4.55
C LEU A 59 -4.69 -8.18 4.75
N PHE A 60 -5.48 -7.33 5.43
CA PHE A 60 -5.13 -5.91 5.59
C PHE A 60 -3.88 -5.74 6.43
N HIS A 61 -3.74 -6.48 7.53
CA HIS A 61 -2.57 -6.46 8.38
C HIS A 61 -1.32 -6.91 7.62
N GLY A 62 -1.41 -8.03 6.88
CA GLY A 62 -0.32 -8.50 6.04
C GLY A 62 0.10 -7.48 4.98
N LEU A 63 -0.85 -6.78 4.35
CA LEU A 63 -0.57 -5.73 3.37
C LEU A 63 0.12 -4.51 4.01
N ILE A 64 -0.34 -4.06 5.18
CA ILE A 64 0.30 -2.97 5.96
C ILE A 64 1.76 -3.32 6.25
N GLN A 65 2.03 -4.54 6.74
CA GLN A 65 3.38 -5.00 7.05
C GLN A 65 4.24 -5.13 5.79
N PHE A 66 3.67 -5.60 4.67
CA PHE A 66 4.34 -5.67 3.38
C PHE A 66 4.77 -4.29 2.86
N THR A 67 3.89 -3.28 2.93
CA THR A 67 4.24 -1.94 2.46
C THR A 67 5.22 -1.25 3.40
N ALA A 68 5.14 -1.51 4.70
CA ALA A 68 6.16 -1.09 5.67
C ALA A 68 7.53 -1.70 5.34
N ALA A 69 7.61 -3.01 5.02
CA ALA A 69 8.87 -3.65 4.63
C ALA A 69 9.47 -2.99 3.38
N GLN A 70 8.63 -2.69 2.38
CA GLN A 70 9.04 -1.99 1.15
C GLN A 70 9.52 -0.55 1.39
N TYR A 71 8.94 0.14 2.37
CA TYR A 71 9.37 1.47 2.79
C TYR A 71 10.70 1.41 3.53
N HIS A 72 10.82 0.52 4.52
CA HIS A 72 12.06 0.32 5.30
C HIS A 72 13.24 -0.06 4.42
N ALA A 73 13.04 -0.93 3.44
CA ALA A 73 14.08 -1.29 2.49
C ALA A 73 14.54 -0.06 1.68
N ARG A 74 13.62 0.82 1.26
CA ARG A 74 14.00 2.03 0.53
C ARG A 74 14.73 3.06 1.36
N ASP A 75 14.48 3.07 2.67
CA ASP A 75 15.18 3.90 3.64
C ASP A 75 16.48 3.26 4.16
N ARG A 76 16.89 2.11 3.59
CA ARG A 76 18.07 1.33 4.00
C ARG A 76 18.04 0.82 5.44
N ASN A 77 16.85 0.68 6.00
CA ASN A 77 16.65 0.11 7.33
C ASN A 77 16.55 -1.42 7.25
N TRP A 78 17.66 -2.07 6.90
CA TRP A 78 17.72 -3.50 6.57
C TRP A 78 17.31 -4.41 7.74
N SER A 79 17.73 -4.07 8.96
CA SER A 79 17.40 -4.83 10.16
C SER A 79 15.89 -4.84 10.44
N GLY A 80 15.17 -3.79 10.06
CA GLY A 80 13.71 -3.72 10.16
C GLY A 80 12.97 -4.48 9.06
N VAL A 81 13.59 -4.68 7.89
CA VAL A 81 12.95 -5.32 6.73
C VAL A 81 12.61 -6.78 7.01
N ASP A 82 13.54 -7.54 7.58
CA ASP A 82 13.33 -8.98 7.80
C ASP A 82 12.18 -9.27 8.76
N GLY A 83 12.12 -8.53 9.88
CA GLY A 83 11.04 -8.65 10.86
C GLY A 83 9.67 -8.31 10.27
N LEU A 84 9.58 -7.22 9.50
CA LEU A 84 8.34 -6.83 8.82
C LEU A 84 7.95 -7.85 7.75
N ALA A 85 8.92 -8.37 7.00
CA ALA A 85 8.66 -9.35 5.95
C ALA A 85 8.15 -10.67 6.54
N LYS A 86 8.76 -11.14 7.63
CA LYS A 86 8.32 -12.33 8.37
C LYS A 86 6.91 -12.14 8.93
N SER A 87 6.67 -11.03 9.62
CA SER A 87 5.36 -10.71 10.20
C SER A 87 4.27 -10.64 9.11
N ALA A 88 4.54 -10.00 7.97
CA ALA A 88 3.59 -9.99 6.85
C ALA A 88 3.24 -11.40 6.36
N ARG A 89 4.23 -12.30 6.26
CA ARG A 89 4.02 -13.69 5.85
C ARG A 89 3.17 -14.47 6.86
N GLU A 90 3.38 -14.24 8.16
CA GLU A 90 2.60 -14.88 9.23
C GLU A 90 1.12 -14.54 9.09
N HIS A 91 0.77 -13.26 8.88
CA HIS A 91 -0.62 -12.86 8.65
C HIS A 91 -1.17 -13.47 7.37
N PHE A 92 -0.40 -13.48 6.28
CA PHE A 92 -0.86 -14.11 5.05
C PHE A 92 -0.98 -15.63 5.14
N SER A 93 -0.49 -16.32 6.17
CA SER A 93 -0.50 -17.80 6.22
C SER A 93 -1.92 -18.40 6.20
N ALA A 94 -2.90 -17.68 6.75
CA ALA A 94 -4.31 -18.10 6.79
C ALA A 94 -5.16 -17.58 5.61
N VAL A 95 -4.57 -16.75 4.74
CA VAL A 95 -5.28 -16.13 3.60
C VAL A 95 -5.15 -17.02 2.36
N PRO A 96 -6.19 -17.24 1.55
CA PRO A 96 -6.05 -17.94 0.27
C PRO A 96 -5.09 -17.25 -0.71
N ASP A 97 -4.56 -17.99 -1.69
CA ASP A 97 -3.60 -17.48 -2.68
C ASP A 97 -4.17 -16.38 -3.59
N ASP A 98 -5.46 -16.45 -3.87
CA ASP A 98 -6.26 -15.37 -4.46
C ASP A 98 -7.39 -15.04 -3.48
N TYR A 99 -7.36 -13.83 -2.94
CA TYR A 99 -8.32 -13.39 -1.94
C TYR A 99 -8.68 -11.93 -2.16
N ARG A 100 -9.98 -11.61 -2.15
CA ARG A 100 -10.50 -10.26 -2.49
C ARG A 100 -9.97 -9.73 -3.84
N GLY A 101 -9.62 -10.64 -4.76
CA GLY A 101 -9.04 -10.32 -6.06
C GLY A 101 -7.56 -9.93 -6.04
N VAL A 102 -6.87 -10.07 -4.90
CA VAL A 102 -5.42 -9.86 -4.73
C VAL A 102 -4.67 -11.17 -4.97
N ASP A 103 -3.59 -11.11 -5.76
CA ASP A 103 -2.64 -12.23 -5.90
C ASP A 103 -1.72 -12.30 -4.67
N VAL A 104 -2.25 -12.87 -3.58
CA VAL A 104 -1.54 -13.01 -2.28
C VAL A 104 -0.32 -13.91 -2.44
N ALA A 105 -0.40 -14.94 -3.29
CA ALA A 105 0.75 -15.79 -3.59
C ALA A 105 1.93 -14.99 -4.17
N ALA A 106 1.68 -14.01 -5.05
CA ALA A 106 2.71 -13.11 -5.55
C ALA A 106 3.29 -12.21 -4.46
N VAL A 107 2.46 -11.73 -3.53
CA VAL A 107 2.92 -10.93 -2.38
C VAL A 107 3.83 -11.76 -1.47
N ARG A 108 3.48 -13.02 -1.16
CA ARG A 108 4.35 -13.92 -0.38
C ARG A 108 5.69 -14.15 -1.06
N ARG A 109 5.71 -14.42 -2.37
CA ARG A 109 6.96 -14.55 -3.14
C ARG A 109 7.78 -13.25 -3.15
N ALA A 110 7.13 -12.10 -3.14
CA ALA A 110 7.81 -10.81 -3.04
C ALA A 110 8.46 -10.62 -1.66
N LEU A 111 7.77 -11.00 -0.59
CA LEU A 111 8.29 -10.99 0.78
C LEU A 111 9.49 -11.92 0.94
N ASP A 112 9.43 -13.14 0.40
CA ASP A 112 10.55 -14.09 0.43
C ASP A 112 11.82 -13.51 -0.22
N ARG A 113 11.65 -12.88 -1.39
CA ARG A 113 12.78 -12.22 -2.08
C ARG A 113 13.30 -11.02 -1.32
N LEU A 114 12.42 -10.25 -0.68
CA LEU A 114 12.79 -9.06 0.07
C LEU A 114 13.54 -9.41 1.37
N SER A 115 13.12 -10.45 2.08
CA SER A 115 13.82 -10.97 3.27
C SER A 115 15.19 -11.56 2.90
N ALA A 116 15.28 -12.29 1.79
CA ALA A 116 16.54 -12.88 1.34
C ALA A 116 17.57 -11.84 0.84
N ASP A 117 17.10 -10.74 0.25
CA ASP A 117 17.94 -9.69 -0.33
C ASP A 117 17.23 -8.33 -0.22
N PRO A 118 17.33 -7.63 0.92
CA PRO A 118 16.67 -6.33 1.12
C PRO A 118 17.13 -5.25 0.15
N GLU A 119 18.42 -5.26 -0.23
CA GLU A 119 19.02 -4.29 -1.15
C GLU A 119 18.49 -4.41 -2.58
N ARG A 120 17.75 -5.48 -2.92
CA ARG A 120 17.10 -5.63 -4.23
C ARG A 120 16.26 -4.43 -4.64
N VAL A 121 15.74 -3.68 -3.68
CA VAL A 121 14.92 -2.48 -3.94
C VAL A 121 15.70 -1.36 -4.63
N GLU A 122 17.04 -1.37 -4.55
CA GLU A 122 17.90 -0.43 -5.27
C GLU A 122 18.10 -0.84 -6.74
N ARG A 123 17.95 -2.14 -7.04
CA ARG A 123 18.22 -2.73 -8.36
C ARG A 123 16.95 -2.98 -9.17
N PHE A 124 15.81 -3.09 -8.51
CA PHE A 124 14.54 -3.50 -9.14
C PHE A 124 13.37 -2.63 -8.66
N PRO A 125 12.35 -2.44 -9.52
CA PRO A 125 11.11 -1.79 -9.10
C PRO A 125 10.39 -2.58 -8.00
N ALA A 126 9.46 -1.92 -7.30
CA ALA A 126 8.55 -2.61 -6.39
C ALA A 126 7.78 -3.72 -7.14
N PRO A 127 7.58 -4.88 -6.50
CA PRO A 127 6.73 -5.93 -7.04
C PRO A 127 5.32 -5.41 -7.29
N THR A 128 4.77 -5.61 -8.47
CA THR A 128 3.37 -5.24 -8.73
C THR A 128 2.43 -6.16 -7.98
N VAL A 129 1.51 -5.60 -7.19
CA VAL A 129 0.40 -6.34 -6.57
C VAL A 129 -0.78 -6.30 -7.52
N ARG A 130 -1.18 -7.47 -8.04
CA ARG A 130 -2.33 -7.58 -8.94
C ARG A 130 -3.62 -7.52 -8.13
N HIS A 131 -4.59 -6.74 -8.60
CA HIS A 131 -5.91 -6.64 -8.02
C HIS A 131 -6.99 -6.57 -9.11
N GLY A 132 -8.02 -7.42 -9.00
CA GLY A 132 -9.04 -7.60 -10.03
C GLY A 132 -8.62 -8.68 -11.02
N GLY A 133 -8.95 -9.92 -10.68
CA GLY A 133 -8.62 -11.11 -11.45
C GLY A 133 -9.03 -10.98 -12.91
N THR A 134 -8.04 -10.97 -13.81
CA THR A 134 -8.15 -11.68 -15.08
C THR A 134 -6.86 -12.47 -15.27
N ALA A 135 -6.90 -13.70 -14.80
CA ALA A 135 -6.10 -14.79 -15.35
C ALA A 135 -7.05 -15.93 -15.76
N SER A 136 -8.10 -15.59 -16.51
CA SER A 136 -8.63 -16.55 -17.48
C SER A 136 -7.98 -16.19 -18.81
N PRO A 137 -7.19 -17.07 -19.45
CA PRO A 137 -6.83 -16.85 -20.85
C PRO A 137 -8.14 -16.66 -21.62
N PRO A 138 -8.24 -15.73 -22.59
CA PRO A 138 -9.47 -15.62 -23.35
C PRO A 138 -9.70 -16.99 -23.97
N SER A 139 -10.79 -17.66 -23.58
CA SER A 139 -11.45 -18.64 -24.44
C SER A 139 -11.41 -18.00 -25.82
N ARG A 140 -10.77 -18.65 -26.79
CA ARG A 140 -10.68 -18.11 -28.16
C ARG A 140 -12.10 -17.96 -28.68
N CYS A 141 -12.72 -16.82 -28.42
CA CYS A 141 -13.83 -16.30 -29.18
C CYS A 141 -13.24 -16.09 -30.56
N ARG A 142 -13.49 -17.06 -31.44
CA ARG A 142 -13.16 -17.01 -32.85
C ARG A 142 -13.91 -15.81 -33.44
N LEU A 143 -13.27 -14.65 -33.43
CA LEU A 143 -13.75 -13.45 -34.10
C LEU A 143 -13.68 -13.72 -35.60
N MET A 144 -14.84 -13.91 -36.24
CA MET A 144 -14.94 -13.83 -37.69
C MET A 144 -14.63 -12.39 -38.11
N PRO A 145 -13.68 -12.13 -39.02
CA PRO A 145 -13.37 -10.77 -39.44
C PRO A 145 -14.53 -10.21 -40.26
N ARG A 146 -15.29 -9.27 -39.69
CA ARG A 146 -16.16 -8.37 -40.46
C ARG A 146 -15.33 -7.16 -40.90
N GLY A 147 -15.38 -6.89 -42.20
CA GLY A 147 -14.42 -6.09 -42.95
C GLY A 147 -14.13 -4.69 -42.42
N VAL A 148 -12.86 -4.32 -42.55
CA VAL A 148 -12.36 -2.95 -42.43
C VAL A 148 -13.06 -2.04 -43.45
N ARG A 149 -13.67 -0.96 -42.97
CA ARG A 149 -13.77 0.29 -43.74
C ARG A 149 -12.99 1.38 -43.01
N ARG A 150 -11.75 1.58 -43.44
CA ARG A 150 -10.97 2.78 -43.13
C ARG A 150 -11.71 3.98 -43.72
N ARG A 151 -12.08 4.96 -42.89
CA ARG A 151 -12.29 6.33 -43.37
C ARG A 151 -11.25 7.24 -42.72
N ARG A 152 -10.55 7.94 -43.60
CA ARG A 152 -9.34 8.72 -43.40
C ARG A 152 -9.75 10.16 -43.10
N SER A 153 -8.93 10.84 -42.28
CA SER A 153 -8.70 12.29 -42.27
C SER A 153 -9.85 13.15 -41.70
N GLN A 154 -9.64 14.25 -40.97
CA GLN A 154 -8.57 15.24 -41.07
C GLN A 154 -8.26 15.89 -39.70
N ARG A 155 -6.98 16.24 -39.56
CA ARG A 155 -6.41 17.11 -38.52
C ARG A 155 -6.66 18.56 -38.96
N SER A 156 -7.25 19.38 -38.09
CA SER A 156 -7.30 20.83 -38.26
C SER A 156 -6.55 21.48 -37.11
N THR A 157 -5.41 22.06 -37.46
CA THR A 157 -4.57 22.95 -36.66
C THR A 157 -5.22 24.32 -36.57
N THR A 158 -5.33 24.90 -35.38
CA THR A 158 -5.32 26.37 -35.25
C THR A 158 -4.61 26.80 -33.99
N SER A 159 -3.86 27.88 -34.18
CA SER A 159 -2.76 28.41 -33.41
C SER A 159 -3.14 29.19 -32.15
N THR A 160 -2.14 29.30 -31.26
CA THR A 160 -1.94 30.22 -30.13
C THR A 160 -2.35 31.67 -30.43
N PRO A 161 -2.75 32.44 -29.39
CA PRO A 161 -1.87 33.53 -29.03
C PRO A 161 -1.70 33.77 -27.52
N THR A 162 -0.46 34.18 -27.23
CA THR A 162 0.14 34.71 -26.00
C THR A 162 -0.63 35.90 -25.43
N ARG A 163 -0.77 35.97 -24.10
CA ARG A 163 -0.68 37.26 -23.40
C ARG A 163 -0.15 37.13 -21.97
N SER A 164 0.80 38.00 -21.71
CA SER A 164 1.54 38.27 -20.49
C SER A 164 0.79 39.23 -19.56
N ARG A 165 0.98 39.11 -18.23
CA ARG A 165 1.54 40.16 -17.34
C ARG A 165 1.26 39.94 -15.84
N THR A 166 2.35 40.14 -15.09
CA THR A 166 2.51 40.89 -13.81
C THR A 166 1.96 40.38 -12.47
N ARG A 167 2.92 39.98 -11.61
CA ARG A 167 3.47 40.72 -10.44
C ARG A 167 2.73 40.63 -9.08
N ARG A 168 3.56 40.30 -8.08
CA ARG A 168 3.62 40.78 -6.67
C ARG A 168 2.70 40.14 -5.63
N GLY A 169 3.29 39.78 -4.47
CA GLY A 169 2.56 39.62 -3.22
C GLY A 169 3.23 38.70 -2.19
N SER A 170 3.94 39.28 -1.24
CA SER A 170 4.81 38.63 -0.24
C SER A 170 4.09 37.97 0.95
N ARG A 171 4.88 37.15 1.68
CA ARG A 171 4.90 36.90 3.15
C ARG A 171 3.92 35.89 3.79
N ALA A 172 4.51 34.84 4.36
CA ALA A 172 4.17 34.20 5.65
C ALA A 172 5.27 33.16 5.97
N ARG A 173 5.62 32.74 7.18
CA ARG A 173 5.50 33.16 8.58
C ARG A 173 6.58 32.32 9.31
N ARG A 174 7.06 32.82 10.45
CA ARG A 174 8.05 32.19 11.33
C ARG A 174 7.58 30.83 11.88
N ARG A 175 8.51 29.90 12.11
CA ARG A 175 8.37 28.74 13.01
C ARG A 175 9.45 28.83 14.10
N PRO A 176 9.16 28.52 15.37
CA PRO A 176 10.18 28.29 16.38
C PRO A 176 10.55 26.80 16.49
N SER A 177 11.80 26.58 16.88
CA SER A 177 12.47 25.30 17.11
C SER A 177 12.46 24.94 18.59
N GLY A 178 12.36 23.65 18.91
CA GLY A 178 12.58 23.09 20.25
C GLY A 178 12.77 21.56 20.17
N ALA A 179 13.89 21.08 20.70
CA ALA A 179 14.49 19.76 20.47
C ALA A 179 13.90 18.63 21.36
N PRO A 180 14.14 17.34 21.01
CA PRO A 180 13.58 16.18 21.71
C PRO A 180 14.52 15.67 22.83
N GLY A 181 13.91 15.14 23.90
CA GLY A 181 14.54 14.19 24.81
C GLY A 181 14.02 12.77 24.52
N SER A 182 14.91 11.80 24.36
CA SER A 182 14.61 10.38 24.21
C SER A 182 15.92 9.58 24.36
N PRO A 183 15.90 8.25 24.56
CA PRO A 183 14.84 7.39 25.12
C PRO A 183 15.42 6.25 26.00
N ARG A 184 14.54 5.38 26.51
CA ARG A 184 14.76 3.91 26.46
C ARG A 184 13.41 3.22 26.24
N CYS A 185 13.26 2.43 25.17
CA CYS A 185 12.15 1.48 25.01
C CYS A 185 12.55 0.33 24.09
N CYS A 186 12.27 -0.88 24.55
CA CYS A 186 12.52 -2.17 23.92
C CYS A 186 11.13 -2.79 23.62
N SER A 187 10.73 -2.88 22.34
CA SER A 187 9.73 -3.84 21.78
C SER A 187 9.33 -3.44 20.36
N THR A 188 9.64 -4.31 19.40
CA THR A 188 9.58 -4.03 17.95
C THR A 188 8.19 -4.20 17.33
N SER A 189 7.15 -4.51 18.10
CA SER A 189 5.81 -4.79 17.55
C SER A 189 4.83 -3.59 17.54
N CYS A 190 5.15 -2.49 18.24
CA CYS A 190 4.24 -1.32 18.38
C CYS A 190 4.84 0.02 17.87
N ALA A 191 5.98 -0.01 17.18
CA ALA A 191 6.72 1.21 16.82
C ALA A 191 6.06 2.08 15.74
N TRP A 192 4.93 1.65 15.19
CA TRP A 192 4.25 2.30 14.08
C TRP A 192 3.00 3.08 14.54
N THR A 193 2.14 2.49 15.37
CA THR A 193 0.92 3.14 15.92
C THR A 193 1.20 4.25 16.94
N ARG A 194 2.29 4.17 17.74
CA ARG A 194 2.62 5.20 18.74
C ARG A 194 3.25 6.49 18.14
N ARG A 195 3.43 6.57 16.81
CA ARG A 195 4.19 7.65 16.15
C ARG A 195 3.34 8.76 15.53
N LYS A 196 2.01 8.74 15.69
CA LYS A 196 1.12 9.81 15.18
C LYS A 196 1.06 11.07 16.07
N ASN A 197 1.52 11.06 17.33
CA ASN A 197 1.36 12.21 18.25
C ASN A 197 2.60 13.06 18.59
N ASP A 198 3.84 12.59 18.41
CA ASP A 198 5.04 13.38 18.76
C ASP A 198 6.05 13.36 17.61
N GLY A 199 6.55 14.55 17.24
CA GLY A 199 7.50 14.76 16.13
C GLY A 199 8.72 13.83 16.15
N TRP A 200 9.15 13.44 14.96
CA TRP A 200 10.08 12.33 14.71
C TRP A 200 11.49 12.57 15.27
N CYS A 201 12.06 11.54 15.92
CA CYS A 201 13.47 11.48 16.30
C CYS A 201 14.25 10.68 15.25
N THR A 202 15.13 11.35 14.49
CA THR A 202 16.06 10.75 13.53
C THR A 202 17.36 10.37 14.26
N THR A 203 17.35 9.27 15.02
CA THR A 203 18.59 8.75 15.59
C THR A 203 18.84 7.33 15.12
N ASP A 204 19.86 7.25 14.27
CA ASP A 204 20.52 6.10 13.67
C ASP A 204 20.81 5.02 14.73
N CYS A 205 20.34 3.78 14.51
CA CYS A 205 20.72 2.63 15.33
C CYS A 205 21.77 1.83 14.57
N ARG A 206 23.05 2.22 14.72
CA ARG A 206 24.18 1.32 14.43
C ARG A 206 24.38 0.41 15.65
N GLY A 207 24.29 -0.89 15.43
CA GLY A 207 24.87 -1.93 16.27
C GLY A 207 26.02 -2.56 15.52
#